data_AF-A0A418KL79-F1
#
_entry.id   AF-A0A418KL79-F1
#
_cell.length_a   1.000
_cell.length_b   1.000
_cell.length_c   1.000
_cell.angle_alpha   90.00
_cell.angle_beta   90.00
_cell.angle_gamma   90.00
#
_symmetry.space_group_name_H-M   'P 1'
#
loop_
_entity.id
_entity.type
_entity.pdbx_description
1 polymer ?
#
loop_
_entity_poly.entity_id
_entity_poly.type
_entity_poly.pdbx_seq_one_letter_code
_entity_poly.pdbx_strand_id
1 'polypeptide(L)'
;MARTEPPDAGATVELLRRRGDAIIGRELTRLAGRARALGPRDLAVVEDALNELVERLVLARLRAVPHRAAEVGRLFADPDELPAPPAHRPVALHPLRR
;
A
#
# COMPACT_ATOMS: atom_id res chain seq x y z
N MET A 1 -25.49 16.37 -10.66
CA MET A 1 -24.02 16.37 -10.55
C MET A 1 -23.63 15.28 -9.58
N ALA A 2 -23.04 14.17 -10.07
CA ALA A 2 -22.63 13.06 -9.22
C ALA A 2 -21.44 13.50 -8.36
N ARG A 3 -21.66 13.58 -7.05
CA ARG A 3 -20.60 13.76 -6.05
C ARG A 3 -19.85 12.43 -6.01
N THR A 4 -18.71 12.35 -6.69
CA THR A 4 -17.79 11.22 -6.56
C THR A 4 -17.40 11.14 -5.08
N GLU A 5 -17.87 10.10 -4.39
CA GLU A 5 -17.41 9.81 -3.04
C GLU A 5 -15.88 9.70 -3.07
N PRO A 6 -15.18 10.31 -2.10
CA PRO A 6 -13.74 10.18 -2.03
C PRO A 6 -13.39 8.68 -1.95
N PRO A 7 -12.34 8.22 -2.65
CA PRO A 7 -11.90 6.83 -2.58
C PRO A 7 -11.77 6.43 -1.11
N ASP A 8 -12.45 5.34 -0.72
CA ASP A 8 -12.49 4.92 0.66
C ASP A 8 -11.07 4.63 1.16
N ALA A 9 -10.55 5.55 1.98
CA ALA A 9 -9.26 5.39 2.61
C ALA A 9 -9.18 4.08 3.40
N GLY A 10 -10.32 3.54 3.85
CA GLY A 10 -10.43 2.21 4.46
C GLY A 10 -9.90 1.10 3.57
N ALA A 11 -10.25 1.07 2.29
CA ALA A 11 -9.78 0.04 1.36
C ALA A 11 -8.26 0.09 1.15
N THR A 12 -7.69 1.30 1.01
CA THR A 12 -6.24 1.46 0.90
C THR A 12 -5.52 1.13 2.21
N VAL A 13 -6.06 1.54 3.36
CA VAL A 13 -5.52 1.18 4.67
C VAL A 13 -5.48 -0.33 4.85
N GLU A 14 -6.55 -1.02 4.46
CA GLU A 14 -6.64 -2.47 4.57
C GLU A 14 -5.69 -3.20 3.62
N LEU A 15 -5.54 -2.70 2.38
CA LEU A 15 -4.51 -3.19 1.43
C LEU A 15 -3.11 -3.09 2.05
N LEU A 16 -2.76 -1.93 2.60
CA LEU A 16 -1.44 -1.71 3.18
C LEU A 16 -1.22 -2.52 4.46
N ARG A 17 -2.26 -2.72 5.27
CA ARG A 17 -2.22 -3.60 6.45
C ARG A 17 -1.88 -5.03 6.04
N ARG A 18 -2.67 -5.63 5.15
CA ARG A 18 -2.45 -7.01 4.68
C ARG A 18 -1.06 -7.19 4.07
N ARG A 19 -0.60 -6.21 3.28
CA ARG A 19 0.74 -6.22 2.70
C ARG A 19 1.82 -6.12 3.78
N GLY A 20 1.63 -5.27 4.78
CA GLY A 20 2.49 -5.14 5.96
C GLY A 20 2.62 -6.47 6.69
N ASP A 21 1.50 -7.10 7.03
CA ASP A 21 1.45 -8.39 7.74
C ASP A 21 2.21 -9.48 6.97
N ALA A 22 2.00 -9.56 5.64
CA ALA A 22 2.70 -10.52 4.79
C ALA A 22 4.22 -10.29 4.74
N ILE A 23 4.66 -9.03 4.72
CA ILE A 23 6.09 -8.68 4.75
C ILE A 23 6.67 -9.04 6.13
N ILE A 24 6.02 -8.61 7.21
CA ILE A 24 6.48 -8.86 8.58
C ILE A 24 6.60 -10.36 8.83
N GLY A 25 5.58 -11.15 8.52
CA GLY A 25 5.61 -12.60 8.70
C GLY A 25 6.74 -13.29 7.92
N ARG A 26 6.98 -12.86 6.67
CA ARG A 26 8.12 -13.37 5.87
C ARG A 26 9.47 -13.01 6.49
N GLU A 27 9.63 -11.78 6.96
CA GLU A 27 10.90 -11.34 7.55
C GLU A 27 11.13 -11.95 8.94
N LEU A 28 10.10 -12.17 9.75
CA LEU A 28 10.20 -12.91 11.01
C LEU A 28 10.62 -14.37 10.78
N THR A 29 10.08 -15.02 9.75
CA THR A 29 10.51 -16.36 9.35
C THR A 29 11.99 -16.38 8.96
N ARG A 30 12.44 -15.39 8.18
CA ARG A 30 13.85 -15.23 7.80
C ARG A 30 14.75 -14.90 8.99
N LEU A 31 14.25 -14.14 9.96
CA LEU A 31 14.98 -13.82 11.18
C LEU A 31 15.16 -15.05 12.06
N ALA A 32 14.09 -15.81 12.29
CA ALA A 32 14.13 -17.07 13.05
C ALA A 32 15.13 -18.08 12.45
N GLY A 33 15.22 -18.16 11.12
CA GLY A 33 16.18 -19.03 10.44
C GLY A 33 17.64 -18.61 10.60
N ARG A 34 17.92 -17.30 10.72
CA ARG A 34 19.29 -16.75 10.82
C ARG A 34 19.77 -16.59 12.26
N ALA A 35 18.88 -16.18 13.15
CA ALA A 35 19.19 -15.88 14.54
C ALA A 35 18.56 -16.94 15.45
N ARG A 36 19.14 -18.16 15.42
CA ARG A 36 18.62 -19.33 16.16
C ARG A 36 18.60 -19.16 17.69
N ALA A 37 19.28 -18.14 18.21
CA ALA A 37 19.26 -17.80 19.63
C ALA A 37 17.99 -17.02 20.05
N LEU A 38 17.25 -16.45 19.09
CA LEU A 38 15.99 -15.76 19.37
C LEU A 38 14.89 -16.78 19.61
N GLY A 39 14.28 -16.71 20.80
CA GLY A 39 13.12 -17.52 21.13
C GLY A 39 11.83 -16.93 20.56
N PRO A 40 10.71 -17.67 20.68
CA PRO A 40 9.39 -17.19 20.27
C PRO A 40 9.00 -15.84 20.89
N ARG A 41 9.40 -15.60 22.16
CA ARG A 41 9.12 -14.35 22.86
C ARG A 41 9.88 -13.16 22.28
N ASP A 42 11.14 -13.35 21.89
CA ASP A 42 11.94 -12.28 21.29
C ASP A 42 11.39 -11.91 19.92
N LEU A 43 10.98 -12.92 19.14
CA LEU A 43 10.34 -12.70 17.84
C LEU A 43 9.00 -11.99 17.97
N ALA A 44 8.20 -12.30 18.99
CA ALA A 44 6.94 -11.58 19.26
C ALA A 44 7.17 -10.10 19.60
N VAL A 45 8.20 -9.78 20.39
CA VAL A 45 8.56 -8.38 20.67
C VAL A 45 8.94 -7.63 19.39
N VAL A 46 9.67 -8.29 18.48
CA VAL A 46 10.02 -7.72 17.18
C VAL A 46 8.77 -7.53 16.31
N GLU A 47 7.88 -8.52 16.27
CA GLU A 47 6.60 -8.45 15.56
C GLU A 47 5.76 -7.26 16.03
N ASP A 48 5.57 -7.12 17.35
CA ASP A 48 4.81 -6.03 17.95
C ASP A 48 5.41 -4.66 17.60
N ALA A 49 6.74 -4.52 17.69
CA ALA A 49 7.43 -3.28 17.34
C ALA A 49 7.26 -2.93 15.85
N LEU A 50 7.33 -3.93 14.96
CA LEU A 50 7.13 -3.72 13.52
C LEU A 50 5.69 -3.34 13.21
N ASN A 51 4.71 -3.98 13.86
CA ASN A 51 3.30 -3.65 13.73
C ASN A 51 3.00 -2.22 14.22
N GLU A 52 3.58 -1.80 15.34
CA GLU A 52 3.44 -0.42 15.83
C GLU A 52 4.03 0.59 14.85
N LEU A 53 5.21 0.29 14.28
CA LEU A 53 5.84 1.14 13.26
C LEU A 53 4.97 1.27 12.01
N VAL A 54 4.41 0.17 11.50
CA VAL A 54 3.49 0.20 10.34
C VAL A 54 2.26 1.03 10.65
N GLU A 55 1.63 0.80 11.80
CA GLU A 55 0.44 1.55 12.21
C GLU A 55 0.74 3.05 12.29
N ARG A 56 1.82 3.45 12.98
CA ARG A 56 2.15 4.87 13.16
C ARG A 56 2.62 5.57 11.90
N LEU A 57 3.52 4.95 11.15
CA LEU A 57 4.20 5.60 10.02
C LEU A 57 3.38 5.53 8.74
N VAL A 58 2.55 4.50 8.58
CA VAL A 58 1.81 4.25 7.33
C VAL A 58 0.32 4.44 7.54
N LEU A 59 -0.30 3.63 8.40
CA LEU A 59 -1.77 3.54 8.45
C LEU A 59 -2.39 4.78 9.08
N ALA A 60 -1.92 5.21 10.25
CA ALA A 60 -2.35 6.43 10.92
C ALA A 60 -2.09 7.66 10.04
N ARG A 61 -0.94 7.71 9.36
CA ARG A 61 -0.62 8.81 8.45
C ARG A 61 -1.60 8.87 7.28
N LEU A 62 -1.92 7.72 6.67
CA LEU A 62 -2.88 7.63 5.58
C LEU A 62 -4.29 8.05 6.02
N ARG A 63 -4.74 7.60 7.20
CA ARG A 63 -6.02 8.04 7.79
C ARG A 63 -6.06 9.55 8.02
N ALA A 64 -4.92 10.19 8.30
CA ALA A 64 -4.83 11.64 8.45
C ALA A 64 -4.84 12.41 7.11
N VAL A 65 -4.62 11.75 5.96
CA VAL A 65 -4.66 12.36 4.63
C VAL A 65 -5.52 11.53 3.64
N PRO A 66 -6.82 11.34 3.91
CA PRO A 66 -7.67 10.42 3.15
C PRO A 66 -7.79 10.78 1.66
N HIS A 67 -7.65 12.06 1.31
CA HIS A 67 -7.68 12.53 -0.09
C HIS A 67 -6.51 12.00 -0.95
N ARG A 68 -5.43 11.48 -0.33
CA ARG A 68 -4.29 10.85 -1.03
C ARG A 68 -4.44 9.34 -1.18
N ALA A 69 -5.49 8.73 -0.63
CA ALA A 69 -5.62 7.28 -0.58
C ALA A 69 -5.59 6.61 -1.94
N ALA A 70 -6.26 7.16 -2.97
CA ALA A 70 -6.20 6.58 -4.32
C ALA A 70 -4.81 6.69 -4.97
N GLU A 71 -4.05 7.75 -4.70
CA GLU A 71 -2.67 7.87 -5.21
C GLU A 71 -1.78 6.81 -4.58
N VAL A 72 -1.87 6.66 -3.26
CA VAL A 72 -1.12 5.65 -2.52
C VAL A 72 -1.55 4.25 -2.94
N GLY A 73 -2.86 3.99 -3.03
CA GLY A 73 -3.40 2.69 -3.45
C GLY A 73 -2.84 2.25 -4.80
N ARG A 74 -2.71 3.14 -5.78
CA ARG A 74 -2.13 2.82 -7.09
C ARG A 74 -0.65 2.42 -7.04
N LEU A 75 0.12 2.87 -6.04
CA LEU A 75 1.52 2.48 -5.88
C LEU A 75 1.68 1.04 -5.36
N PHE A 76 0.65 0.53 -4.68
CA PHE A 76 0.70 -0.76 -3.99
C PHE A 76 -0.34 -1.77 -4.50
N ALA A 77 -1.22 -1.37 -5.42
CA ALA A 77 -2.10 -2.25 -6.15
C ALA A 77 -1.29 -3.20 -7.03
N ASP A 78 -1.76 -4.44 -7.16
CA ASP A 78 -1.20 -5.38 -8.13
C ASP A 78 -1.48 -4.86 -9.55
N PRO A 79 -0.52 -4.89 -10.49
CA PRO A 79 -0.78 -4.53 -11.89
C PRO A 79 -1.94 -5.30 -12.53
N ASP A 80 -2.25 -6.51 -12.04
CA ASP A 80 -3.39 -7.31 -12.50
C ASP A 80 -4.75 -6.89 -11.91
N GLU A 81 -4.76 -6.03 -10.88
CA GLU A 81 -5.98 -5.50 -10.23
C GLU A 81 -6.28 -4.04 -10.60
N LEU A 82 -5.40 -3.37 -11.36
CA LEU A 82 -5.62 -2.00 -11.82
C LEU A 82 -6.61 -1.99 -13.00
N PRO A 83 -7.74 -1.23 -12.94
CA PRO A 83 -8.53 -0.99 -14.13
C PRO A 83 -7.63 -0.31 -15.18
N ALA A 84 -7.77 -0.75 -16.43
CA ALA A 84 -6.94 -0.29 -17.54
C ALA A 84 -6.76 1.23 -17.50
N PRO A 85 -5.53 1.74 -17.69
CA PRO A 85 -5.28 3.17 -17.69
C PRO A 85 -6.23 3.85 -18.68
N PRO A 86 -6.79 5.03 -18.34
CA PRO A 86 -7.71 5.71 -19.24
C PRO A 86 -7.02 5.88 -20.59
N ALA A 87 -7.67 5.41 -21.66
CA ALA A 87 -7.13 5.48 -23.00
C ALA A 87 -6.64 6.90 -23.25
N HIS A 88 -5.32 7.06 -23.41
CA HIS A 88 -4.74 8.32 -23.86
C HIS A 88 -5.40 8.63 -25.21
N ARG A 89 -6.32 9.59 -25.22
CA ARG A 89 -6.86 10.12 -26.47
C ARG A 89 -5.65 10.62 -27.26
N PRO A 90 -5.38 10.08 -28.46
CA PRO A 90 -4.31 10.60 -29.29
C PRO A 90 -4.63 12.07 -29.55
N VAL A 91 -3.72 12.95 -29.15
CA VAL A 91 -3.77 14.36 -29.55
C VAL A 91 -3.62 14.35 -31.06
N ALA A 92 -4.71 14.62 -31.76
CA ALA A 92 -4.71 14.76 -33.21
C ALA A 92 -3.80 15.93 -33.55
N LEU A 93 -2.58 15.63 -34.02
CA LEU A 93 -1.70 16.63 -34.61
C LEU A 93 -2.40 17.16 -35.86
N HIS A 94 -2.88 18.39 -35.78
CA HIS A 94 -3.42 19.10 -36.95
C HIS A 94 -2.33 19.23 -38.01
N PRO A 95 -2.57 18.82 -39.26
CA PRO A 95 -1.62 19.05 -40.33
C PRO A 95 -1.57 20.56 -40.63
N LEU A 96 -0.40 21.15 -40.47
CA LEU A 96 -0.09 22.49 -40.99
C LEU A 96 -0.22 22.44 -42.51
N ARG A 97 -1.27 23.08 -43.04
CA ARG A 97 -1.42 23.36 -44.47
C ARG A 97 -0.21 24.17 -44.96
N ARG A 98 0.40 23.71 -46.04
CA ARG A 98 1.22 24.55 -46.94
C ARG A 98 0.40 24.88 -48.18
#